data_AF-A0A959IFC2-F1
#
_entry.id   AF-A0A959IFC2-F1
#
_cell.length_a   1.000
_cell.length_b   1.000
_cell.length_c   1.000
_cell.angle_alpha   90.00
_cell.angle_beta   90.00
_cell.angle_gamma   90.00
#
_symmetry.space_group_name_H-M   'P 1'
#
loop_
_entity.id
_entity.type
_entity.pdbx_description
1 polymer ?
#
loop_
_entity_poly.entity_id
_entity_poly.type
_entity_poly.pdbx_seq_one_letter_code
_entity_poly.pdbx_strand_id
1 'polypeptide(L)'
;MRRAFDLARLGSTGVAPNPRVGAVLVHHGRIIGEGYHRRHGGPHAEVEAVRAVSPTDRPLLRQATLYVSLEPCCVFGKTPPCTDLILQEG
;
A
#
# COMPACT_ATOMS: atom_id res chain seq x y z
N MET A 1 3.74 -3.59 -11.38
CA MET A 1 3.68 -2.11 -11.53
C MET A 1 2.41 -1.56 -12.17
N ARG A 2 1.96 -2.00 -13.38
CA ARG A 2 0.75 -1.44 -14.03
C ARG A 2 -0.47 -1.37 -13.10
N ARG A 3 -0.76 -2.46 -12.40
CA ARG A 3 -1.86 -2.54 -11.43
C ARG A 3 -1.79 -1.50 -10.30
N ALA A 4 -0.60 -1.18 -9.79
CA ALA A 4 -0.43 -0.14 -8.77
C ALA A 4 -0.82 1.25 -9.30
N PHE A 5 -0.50 1.55 -10.56
CA PHE A 5 -0.95 2.79 -11.19
C PHE A 5 -2.45 2.80 -11.48
N ASP A 6 -3.04 1.66 -11.84
CA ASP A 6 -4.50 1.55 -12.02
C ASP A 6 -5.23 1.84 -10.70
N LEU A 7 -4.73 1.30 -9.59
CA LEU A 7 -5.22 1.58 -8.24
C LEU A 7 -5.04 3.05 -7.84
N ALA A 8 -3.87 3.65 -8.14
CA ALA A 8 -3.64 5.07 -7.87
C ALA A 8 -4.66 5.98 -8.57
N ARG A 9 -5.10 5.62 -9.79
CA ARG A 9 -6.12 6.38 -10.53
C ARG A 9 -7.50 6.39 -9.85
N LEU A 10 -7.78 5.43 -8.96
CA LEU A 10 -9.00 5.40 -8.16
C LEU A 10 -9.02 6.46 -7.05
N GLY A 11 -7.85 6.95 -6.62
CA GLY A 11 -7.77 8.12 -5.77
C GLY A 11 -8.28 9.35 -6.53
N SER A 12 -9.44 9.87 -6.15
CA SER A 12 -10.06 11.03 -6.82
C SER A 12 -9.47 12.35 -6.31
N THR A 13 -10.12 13.49 -6.56
CA THR A 13 -9.75 14.79 -5.95
C THR A 13 -9.75 14.75 -4.41
N GLY A 14 -10.41 13.76 -3.79
CA GLY A 14 -10.48 13.59 -2.34
C GLY A 14 -9.15 13.32 -1.63
N VAL A 15 -8.05 13.05 -2.34
CA VAL A 15 -6.72 12.89 -1.73
C VAL A 15 -5.91 14.18 -1.63
N ALA A 16 -6.24 15.20 -2.42
CA ALA A 16 -5.48 16.45 -2.45
C ALA A 16 -5.41 17.09 -1.05
N PRO A 17 -4.27 17.68 -0.63
CA PRO A 17 -3.04 17.92 -1.41
C PRO A 17 -2.09 16.71 -1.53
N ASN A 18 -2.44 15.56 -0.97
CA ASN A 18 -1.58 14.37 -1.02
C ASN A 18 -1.58 13.73 -2.43
N PRO A 19 -0.49 13.04 -2.81
CA PRO A 19 -0.43 12.32 -4.07
C PRO A 19 -1.40 11.14 -4.12
N ARG A 20 -1.78 10.77 -5.34
CA ARG A 20 -2.49 9.51 -5.60
C ARG A 20 -1.48 8.37 -5.62
N VAL A 21 -1.65 7.40 -4.72
CA VAL A 21 -0.74 6.26 -4.59
C VAL A 21 -1.55 4.97 -4.63
N GLY A 22 -1.02 3.97 -5.32
CA GLY A 22 -1.54 2.61 -5.31
C GLY A 22 -0.43 1.62 -4.98
N ALA A 23 -0.79 0.51 -4.36
CA ALA A 23 0.11 -0.52 -3.87
C ALA A 23 -0.46 -1.92 -4.09
N VAL A 24 0.42 -2.87 -4.40
CA VAL A 24 0.07 -4.29 -4.63
C VAL A 24 1.10 -5.18 -3.95
N LEU A 25 0.64 -6.16 -3.18
CA LEU A 25 1.46 -7.22 -2.59
C LEU A 25 1.34 -8.48 -3.43
N VAL A 26 2.48 -9.04 -3.84
CA VAL A 26 2.53 -10.21 -4.72
C VAL A 26 3.38 -11.31 -4.10
N HIS A 27 2.86 -12.53 -4.03
CA HIS A 27 3.60 -13.73 -3.64
C HIS A 27 3.51 -14.76 -4.77
N HIS A 28 4.65 -15.22 -5.29
CA HIS A 28 4.75 -16.14 -6.44
C HIS A 28 3.83 -15.79 -7.63
N GLY A 29 3.80 -14.51 -8.02
CA GLY A 29 2.98 -14.03 -9.15
C GLY A 29 1.49 -13.87 -8.85
N ARG A 30 1.02 -14.27 -7.66
CA ARG A 30 -0.36 -14.04 -7.21
C ARG A 30 -0.44 -12.77 -6.38
N ILE A 31 -1.42 -11.92 -6.69
CA ILE A 31 -1.74 -10.76 -5.86
C ILE A 31 -2.43 -11.26 -4.59
N ILE A 32 -1.87 -10.90 -3.44
CA ILE A 32 -2.41 -11.25 -2.12
C ILE A 32 -3.02 -10.06 -1.38
N GLY A 33 -2.76 -8.83 -1.84
CA GLY A 33 -3.32 -7.62 -1.26
C GLY A 33 -3.20 -6.43 -2.22
N GLU A 34 -4.19 -5.55 -2.19
CA GLU A 34 -4.26 -4.34 -3.02
C GLU A 34 -4.75 -3.15 -2.20
N GLY A 35 -4.18 -1.98 -2.46
CA GLY A 35 -4.54 -0.76 -1.74
C GLY A 35 -4.30 0.49 -2.58
N TYR A 36 -5.04 1.55 -2.26
CA TYR A 36 -4.81 2.89 -2.79
C TYR A 36 -5.15 3.94 -1.74
N HIS A 37 -4.51 5.10 -1.81
CA HIS A 37 -4.85 6.21 -0.93
C HIS A 37 -6.22 6.78 -1.32
N ARG A 38 -7.22 6.62 -0.45
CA ARG A 38 -8.64 6.89 -0.79
C ARG A 38 -9.06 8.33 -0.52
N ARG A 39 -8.51 8.95 0.53
CA ARG A 39 -8.86 10.30 1.00
C ARG A 39 -7.75 10.94 1.81
N HIS A 40 -7.70 12.27 1.81
CA HIS A 40 -6.77 13.04 2.62
C HIS A 40 -6.86 12.67 4.11
N GLY A 41 -5.69 12.48 4.75
CA GLY A 41 -5.57 12.06 6.14
C GLY A 41 -5.99 10.61 6.43
N GLY A 42 -6.40 9.85 5.40
CA GLY A 42 -6.62 8.42 5.50
C GLY A 42 -5.32 7.60 5.41
N PRO A 43 -5.41 6.27 5.57
CA PRO A 43 -4.26 5.39 5.42
C PRO A 43 -3.65 5.49 4.01
N HIS A 44 -2.33 5.30 3.94
CA HIS A 44 -1.61 5.23 2.67
C HIS A 44 -1.87 3.90 1.95
N ALA A 45 -1.50 3.83 0.68
CA ALA A 45 -1.80 2.69 -0.17
C ALA A 45 -1.17 1.38 0.36
N GLU A 46 0.03 1.47 0.92
CA GLU A 46 0.80 0.38 1.53
C GLU A 46 0.03 -0.21 2.72
N VAL A 47 -0.52 0.66 3.57
CA VAL A 47 -1.33 0.27 4.73
C VAL A 47 -2.61 -0.43 4.27
N GLU A 48 -3.29 0.12 3.27
CA GLU A 48 -4.49 -0.48 2.70
C GLU A 48 -4.19 -1.84 2.05
N ALA A 49 -3.09 -1.96 1.30
CA ALA A 49 -2.69 -3.21 0.66
C ALA A 49 -2.39 -4.30 1.68
N VAL A 50 -1.67 -3.97 2.75
CA VAL A 50 -1.41 -4.88 3.87
C VAL A 50 -2.72 -5.28 4.56
N ARG A 51 -3.64 -4.34 4.81
CA ARG A 51 -4.94 -4.64 5.45
C ARG A 51 -5.85 -5.52 4.58
N ALA A 52 -5.70 -5.45 3.26
CA ALA A 52 -6.49 -6.24 2.32
C ALA A 52 -6.05 -7.71 2.23
N VAL A 53 -4.88 -8.08 2.78
CA VAL A 53 -4.42 -9.48 2.76
C VAL A 53 -5.30 -10.35 3.62
N SER A 54 -5.76 -11.47 3.04
CA SER A 54 -6.61 -12.43 3.74
C SER A 54 -5.90 -13.06 4.95
N PRO A 55 -6.63 -13.51 5.99
CA PRO A 55 -6.02 -14.18 7.13
C PRO A 55 -5.22 -15.44 6.74
N THR A 56 -5.63 -16.16 5.70
CA THR A 56 -4.93 -17.34 5.18
C THR A 56 -3.63 -16.99 4.47
N ASP A 57 -3.55 -15.81 3.84
CA ASP A 57 -2.36 -15.34 3.14
C ASP A 57 -1.42 -14.53 4.03
N ARG A 58 -1.81 -14.20 5.27
CA ARG A 58 -1.01 -13.39 6.19
C ARG A 58 0.42 -13.92 6.40
N PRO A 59 0.65 -15.24 6.57
CA PRO A 59 2.00 -15.79 6.68
C PRO A 59 2.89 -15.57 5.45
N LEU A 60 2.30 -15.27 4.28
CA LEU A 60 3.03 -15.09 3.02
C LEU A 60 3.66 -13.70 2.89
N LEU A 61 3.26 -12.73 3.72
CA LEU A 61 3.73 -11.34 3.65
C LEU A 61 5.25 -11.22 3.66
N ARG A 62 5.92 -11.97 4.53
CA ARG A 62 7.39 -11.96 4.65
C ARG A 62 8.16 -12.41 3.42
N GLN A 63 7.46 -13.03 2.48
CA GLN A 63 8.03 -13.51 1.22
C GLN A 63 7.44 -12.78 0.02
N ALA A 64 6.52 -11.83 0.26
CA ALA A 64 5.85 -11.09 -0.78
C ALA A 64 6.71 -9.91 -1.25
N THR A 65 6.48 -9.49 -2.49
CA THR A 65 7.03 -8.25 -3.04
C THR A 65 5.95 -7.17 -3.02
N LEU A 66 6.27 -6.03 -2.40
CA LEU A 66 5.46 -4.82 -2.48
C LEU A 66 5.81 -4.02 -3.74
N TYR A 67 4.81 -3.75 -4.57
CA TYR A 67 4.91 -2.81 -5.68
C TYR A 67 4.10 -1.56 -5.34
N VAL A 68 4.74 -0.40 -5.31
CA VAL A 68 4.11 0.87 -4.98
C VAL A 68 4.40 1.92 -6.07
N SER A 69 3.43 2.77 -6.37
CA SER A 69 3.54 3.77 -7.45
C SER A 69 4.38 5.00 -7.10
N LEU A 70 4.73 5.16 -5.82
CA LEU A 70 5.54 6.25 -5.28
C LEU A 70 6.39 5.70 -4.14
N GLU A 71 7.56 6.29 -3.87
CA GLU A 71 8.40 5.89 -2.75
C GLU A 71 7.62 5.90 -1.42
N PRO A 72 7.71 4.84 -0.58
CA PRO A 72 7.07 4.81 0.72
C PRO A 72 7.56 5.94 1.62
N CYS A 73 6.65 6.56 2.37
CA CYS A 73 7.06 7.63 3.28
C CYS A 73 7.95 7.09 4.40
N CYS A 74 9.02 7.84 4.72
CA CYS A 74 10.02 7.53 5.74
C CYS A 74 10.07 8.59 6.86
N VAL A 75 9.08 9.49 6.89
CA VAL A 75 8.97 10.58 7.87
C VAL A 75 7.82 10.32 8.83
N PHE A 76 8.02 10.67 10.10
CA PHE A 76 6.97 10.63 11.11
C PHE A 76 6.01 11.81 10.91
N GLY A 77 4.74 11.49 10.64
CA GLY A 77 3.65 12.45 10.51
C GLY A 77 2.58 12.22 11.58
N LYS A 78 1.30 12.32 11.18
CA LYS A 78 0.16 11.94 12.05
C LYS A 78 0.08 10.42 12.30
N THR A 79 0.69 9.63 11.43
CA THR A 79 0.84 8.18 11.54
C THR A 79 2.33 7.82 11.43
N PRO A 80 2.75 6.65 11.94
CA PRO A 80 4.09 6.11 11.66
C PRO A 80 4.35 6.02 10.14
N PRO A 81 5.62 6.09 9.70
CA PRO A 81 5.97 6.00 8.30
C PRO A 81 5.63 4.62 7.72
N CYS A 82 5.37 4.56 6.42
CA CYS A 82 5.08 3.30 5.74
C CYS A 82 6.29 2.36 5.76
N THR A 83 7.51 2.89 5.83
CA THR A 83 8.72 2.08 6.01
C THR A 83 8.68 1.23 7.27
N ASP A 84 8.16 1.74 8.39
CA ASP A 84 8.08 0.99 9.65
C ASP A 84 7.09 -0.18 9.53
N LEU A 85 5.94 0.06 8.88
CA LEU A 85 4.98 -0.99 8.60
C LEU A 85 5.58 -2.09 7.72
N ILE A 86 6.30 -1.71 6.66
CA ILE A 86 6.94 -2.65 5.74
C ILE A 86 7.94 -3.52 6.50
N LEU A 87 8.82 -2.90 7.30
CA LEU A 87 9.81 -3.62 8.12
C LEU A 87 9.16 -4.52 9.19
N GLN A 88 8.00 -4.15 9.73
CA GLN A 88 7.28 -4.95 10.72
C GLN A 88 6.61 -6.19 10.10
N GLU A 89 5.98 -6.03 8.93
CA GLU A 89 5.21 -7.08 8.27
C GLU A 89 6.10 -8.11 7.55
N GLY A 90 7.33 -7.74 7.18
CA GLY A 90 8.29 -8.69 6.60
C GLY A 90 9.46 -8.07 5.85
#